data_AF-A0A374VKV9-F1
#
_entry.id   AF-A0A374VKV9-F1
#
_cell.length_a   1.000
_cell.length_b   1.000
_cell.length_c   1.000
_cell.angle_alpha   90.00
_cell.angle_beta   90.00
_cell.angle_gamma   90.00
#
_symmetry.space_group_name_H-M   'P 1'
#
loop_
_entity.id
_entity.type
_entity.pdbx_description
1 polymer ?
#
loop_
_entity_poly.entity_id
_entity_poly.type
_entity_poly.pdbx_seq_one_letter_code
_entity_poly.pdbx_strand_id
1 'polypeptide(L)'
;MLINWKQKSLSSDKKELKPMKEERHLITKIITQDFGISMHLKGGHYIEEAVILALQDSSIFVMQMYQTIAEKHNKSAASIEHTIRYAIEITYDKNKLNHFFPLSFGCPSNSEVPLKLSRKYD
;
A
#
# COMPACT_ATOMS: atom_id res chain seq x y z
N MET A 1 -9.04 26.85 48.46
CA MET A 1 -8.34 26.54 47.19
C MET A 1 -8.98 25.30 46.61
N LEU A 2 -9.81 25.45 45.58
CA LEU A 2 -10.48 24.34 44.89
C LEU A 2 -9.63 23.90 43.72
N ILE A 3 -9.05 22.70 43.78
CA ILE A 3 -8.39 22.06 42.64
C ILE A 3 -9.48 21.33 41.86
N ASN A 4 -9.74 21.77 40.65
CA ASN A 4 -10.49 21.02 39.64
C ASN A 4 -9.58 20.86 38.41
N TRP A 5 -10.09 20.15 37.40
CA TRP A 5 -9.62 20.07 36.01
C TRP A 5 -8.85 18.81 35.66
N LYS A 6 -9.61 17.71 35.68
CA LYS A 6 -9.83 16.79 34.55
C LYS A 6 -9.28 17.31 33.20
N GLN A 7 -7.99 17.12 32.95
CA GLN A 7 -7.36 17.32 31.65
C GLN A 7 -6.02 16.56 31.56
N LYS A 8 -6.03 15.26 31.85
CA LYS A 8 -4.86 14.39 31.65
C LYS A 8 -5.20 13.21 30.76
N SER A 9 -5.62 13.51 29.53
CA SER A 9 -5.69 12.51 28.46
C SER A 9 -5.74 13.21 27.11
N LEU A 10 -4.60 13.76 26.64
CA LEU A 10 -4.35 14.09 25.23
C LEU A 10 -2.90 14.59 25.08
N SER A 11 -1.96 13.75 25.49
CA SER A 11 -0.57 13.85 25.05
C SER A 11 -0.21 12.53 24.39
N SER A 12 -0.87 12.24 23.26
CA SER A 12 -0.33 11.31 22.27
C SER A 12 0.38 12.15 21.24
N ASP A 13 1.65 11.81 21.03
CA ASP A 13 2.58 12.41 20.08
C ASP A 13 1.90 12.90 18.80
N LYS A 14 1.91 14.22 18.61
CA LYS A 14 1.71 14.82 17.30
C LYS A 14 2.96 14.53 16.47
N LYS A 15 3.07 13.32 15.90
CA LYS A 15 3.89 13.14 14.70
C LYS A 15 3.29 14.09 13.66
N GLU A 16 4.09 15.05 13.20
CA GLU A 16 3.69 15.98 12.13
C GLU A 16 3.08 15.17 10.97
N LEU A 17 1.83 15.48 10.66
CA LEU A 17 1.14 14.91 9.52
C LEU A 17 1.81 15.48 8.26
N LYS A 18 2.85 14.80 7.75
CA LYS A 18 3.30 15.02 6.37
C LYS A 18 2.04 15.04 5.50
N PRO A 19 1.86 16.03 4.60
CA PRO A 19 0.61 16.13 3.87
C PRO A 19 0.45 14.85 3.04
N MET A 20 -0.54 14.03 3.40
CA MET A 20 -0.86 12.72 2.78
C MET A 20 -0.92 12.77 1.25
N LYS A 21 -1.14 13.97 0.69
CA LYS A 21 -1.15 14.25 -0.75
C LYS A 21 0.25 14.18 -1.40
N GLU A 22 1.29 14.63 -0.72
CA GLU A 22 2.69 14.54 -1.20
C GLU A 22 3.20 13.10 -1.12
N GLU A 23 2.88 12.38 -0.05
CA GLU A 23 3.21 10.95 0.08
C GLU A 23 2.52 10.11 -0.99
N ARG A 24 1.22 10.32 -1.25
CA ARG A 24 0.51 9.66 -2.36
C ARG A 24 1.16 9.92 -3.71
N HIS A 25 1.56 11.17 -3.97
CA HIS A 25 2.21 11.51 -5.24
C HIS A 25 3.53 10.75 -5.43
N LEU A 26 4.34 10.67 -4.38
CA LEU A 26 5.56 9.86 -4.38
C LEU A 26 5.24 8.37 -4.61
N ILE A 27 4.27 7.80 -3.86
CA ILE A 27 3.83 6.40 -3.98
C ILE A 27 3.44 6.07 -5.42
N THR A 28 2.56 6.87 -6.02
CA THR A 28 2.18 6.71 -7.42
C THR A 28 3.39 6.82 -8.36
N LYS A 29 4.33 7.75 -8.12
CA LYS A 29 5.54 7.91 -8.94
C LYS A 29 6.41 6.66 -8.90
N ILE A 30 6.68 6.08 -7.73
CA ILE A 30 7.46 4.84 -7.63
C ILE A 30 6.73 3.65 -8.27
N ILE A 31 5.42 3.52 -8.03
CA ILE A 31 4.61 2.45 -8.63
C ILE A 31 4.68 2.50 -10.18
N THR A 32 4.57 3.70 -10.75
CA THR A 32 4.53 3.90 -12.21
C THR A 32 5.90 3.92 -12.87
N GLN A 33 6.89 4.61 -12.29
CA GLN A 33 8.19 4.82 -12.92
C GLN A 33 9.16 3.68 -12.62
N ASP A 34 9.23 3.24 -11.36
CA ASP A 34 10.20 2.22 -10.96
C ASP A 34 9.64 0.83 -11.23
N PHE A 35 8.43 0.54 -10.75
CA PHE A 35 7.83 -0.79 -10.87
C PHE A 35 7.09 -0.99 -12.20
N GLY A 36 6.83 0.09 -12.95
CA GLY A 36 6.18 0.02 -14.25
C GLY A 36 4.69 -0.34 -14.21
N ILE A 37 4.09 -0.39 -13.01
CA ILE A 37 2.70 -0.76 -12.81
C ILE A 37 1.84 0.41 -13.25
N SER A 38 0.90 0.14 -14.16
CA SER A 38 0.12 1.21 -14.73
C SER A 38 -1.15 1.51 -13.94
N MET A 39 -1.41 2.80 -13.71
CA MET A 39 -2.56 3.28 -12.94
C MET A 39 -3.87 3.26 -13.74
N HIS A 40 -3.85 3.05 -15.06
CA HIS A 40 -5.09 2.94 -15.84
C HIS A 40 -5.93 1.71 -15.46
N LEU A 41 -5.32 0.70 -14.85
CA LEU A 41 -6.01 -0.44 -14.28
C LEU A 41 -6.32 -0.20 -12.80
N LYS A 42 -7.50 -0.63 -12.36
CA LYS A 42 -7.90 -0.55 -10.94
C LYS A 42 -6.90 -1.20 -9.99
N GLY A 43 -6.14 -2.20 -10.46
CA GLY A 43 -5.11 -2.88 -9.66
C GLY A 43 -3.97 -1.95 -9.23
N GLY A 44 -3.55 -1.00 -10.06
CA GLY A 44 -2.53 -0.01 -9.66
C GLY A 44 -3.01 0.87 -8.50
N HIS A 45 -4.27 1.30 -8.56
CA HIS A 45 -4.90 2.05 -7.46
C HIS A 45 -5.03 1.22 -6.17
N TYR A 46 -5.40 -0.06 -6.27
CA TYR A 46 -5.46 -0.93 -5.10
C TYR A 46 -4.08 -1.20 -4.48
N ILE A 47 -3.02 -1.29 -5.30
CA ILE A 47 -1.64 -1.39 -4.82
C ILE A 47 -1.22 -0.10 -4.11
N GLU A 48 -1.52 1.07 -4.67
CA GLU A 48 -1.27 2.36 -4.01
C GLU A 48 -1.93 2.42 -2.63
N GLU A 49 -3.20 2.02 -2.53
CA GLU A 49 -3.93 1.97 -1.25
C GLU A 49 -3.32 0.95 -0.27
N ALA A 50 -2.93 -0.24 -0.75
CA ALA A 50 -2.28 -1.25 0.07
C ALA A 50 -0.93 -0.77 0.63
N VAL A 51 -0.14 -0.04 -0.16
CA VAL A 51 1.13 0.54 0.28
C VAL A 51 0.90 1.60 1.36
N ILE A 52 -0.12 2.45 1.22
CA ILE A 52 -0.45 3.45 2.24
C ILE A 52 -0.84 2.77 3.56
N LEU A 53 -1.65 1.70 3.50
CA LEU A 53 -2.01 0.93 4.70
C LEU A 53 -0.78 0.30 5.36
N ALA A 54 0.15 -0.24 4.57
CA ALA A 54 1.40 -0.81 5.05
C ALA A 54 2.34 0.24 5.69
N LEU A 55 2.31 1.49 5.22
CA LEU A 55 3.09 2.59 5.80
C LEU A 55 2.49 3.09 7.12
N GLN A 56 1.17 3.04 7.25
CA GLN A 56 0.48 3.41 8.49
C GLN A 56 0.68 2.35 9.57
N ASP A 57 0.67 1.08 9.19
CA ASP A 57 0.93 -0.05 10.07
C ASP A 57 1.80 -1.10 9.36
N SER A 58 3.10 -1.09 9.67
CA SER A 58 4.07 -2.05 9.12
C SER A 58 3.78 -3.51 9.49
N SER A 59 2.91 -3.77 10.48
CA SER A 59 2.55 -5.10 10.95
C SER A 59 1.22 -5.62 10.40
N ILE A 60 0.52 -4.83 9.57
CA ILE A 60 -0.77 -5.21 9.01
C ILE A 60 -0.67 -6.43 8.10
N PHE A 61 -1.60 -7.38 8.28
CA PHE A 61 -1.64 -8.57 7.43
C PHE A 61 -2.19 -8.23 6.05
N VAL A 62 -1.61 -8.82 5.00
CA VAL A 62 -2.00 -8.58 3.60
C VAL A 62 -3.48 -8.87 3.35
N MET A 63 -4.02 -9.91 4.00
CA MET A 63 -5.45 -10.22 3.92
C MET A 63 -6.32 -9.09 4.51
N GLN A 64 -5.86 -8.46 5.60
CA GLN A 64 -6.55 -7.31 6.19
C GLN A 64 -6.48 -6.10 5.26
N MET A 65 -5.35 -5.85 4.60
CA MET A 65 -5.26 -4.78 3.58
C MET A 65 -6.32 -4.97 2.48
N TYR A 66 -6.45 -6.20 1.95
CA TYR A 66 -7.46 -6.49 0.92
C TYR A 66 -8.88 -6.31 1.43
N GLN A 67 -9.16 -6.72 2.67
CA GLN A 67 -10.47 -6.55 3.30
C GLN A 67 -10.82 -5.06 3.46
N THR A 68 -9.89 -4.24 3.94
CA THR A 68 -10.09 -2.79 4.08
C THR A 68 -10.34 -2.10 2.74
N ILE A 69 -9.58 -2.46 1.70
CA ILE A 69 -9.80 -1.92 0.34
C ILE A 69 -11.14 -2.41 -0.22
N ALA A 70 -11.49 -3.68 0.00
CA ALA A 70 -12.72 -4.27 -0.48
C ALA A 70 -13.95 -3.56 0.10
N GLU A 71 -13.95 -3.29 1.40
CA GLU A 71 -15.02 -2.54 2.09
C GLU A 71 -15.19 -1.13 1.51
N LYS A 72 -14.08 -0.41 1.28
CA LYS A 72 -14.10 0.94 0.71
C LYS A 72 -14.65 0.99 -0.72
N HIS A 73 -14.43 -0.06 -1.50
CA HIS A 73 -14.83 -0.14 -2.91
C HIS A 73 -16.10 -0.95 -3.15
N ASN A 74 -16.77 -1.42 -2.09
CA ASN A 74 -17.92 -2.32 -2.15
C ASN A 74 -17.65 -3.56 -3.02
N LYS A 75 -16.51 -4.22 -2.75
CA LYS A 75 -16.02 -5.42 -3.43
C LYS A 75 -15.78 -6.54 -2.41
N SER A 76 -15.43 -7.73 -2.90
CA SER A 76 -14.89 -8.81 -2.06
C SER A 76 -13.37 -8.75 -2.01
N ALA A 77 -12.76 -9.18 -0.90
CA ALA A 77 -11.31 -9.27 -0.79
C ALA A 77 -10.68 -10.13 -1.91
N ALA A 78 -11.35 -11.21 -2.31
CA ALA A 78 -10.93 -12.04 -3.44
C ALA A 78 -10.93 -11.27 -4.78
N SER A 79 -11.91 -10.39 -5.01
CA SER A 79 -11.92 -9.55 -6.21
C SER A 79 -10.79 -8.53 -6.21
N ILE A 80 -10.44 -7.96 -5.05
CA ILE A 80 -9.30 -7.06 -4.90
C ILE A 80 -7.99 -7.82 -5.17
N GLU A 81 -7.80 -8.97 -4.55
CA GLU A 81 -6.63 -9.83 -4.71
C GLU A 81 -6.42 -10.23 -6.18
N HIS A 82 -7.49 -10.67 -6.86
CA HIS A 82 -7.46 -11.00 -8.29
C HIS A 82 -7.10 -9.80 -9.16
N THR A 83 -7.65 -8.61 -8.86
CA THR A 83 -7.36 -7.39 -9.63
C THR A 83 -5.90 -6.95 -9.46
N ILE A 84 -5.36 -7.09 -8.24
CA ILE A 84 -3.94 -6.83 -7.94
C ILE A 84 -3.06 -7.84 -8.67
N ARG A 85 -3.42 -9.13 -8.64
CA ARG A 85 -2.71 -10.21 -9.37
C ARG A 85 -2.56 -9.86 -10.84
N TYR A 86 -3.68 -9.55 -11.47
CA TYR A 86 -3.73 -9.24 -12.90
C TYR A 86 -2.86 -8.03 -13.25
N ALA A 87 -2.85 -6.99 -12.42
CA ALA A 87 -1.98 -5.83 -12.63
C ALA A 87 -0.48 -6.17 -12.51
N ILE A 88 -0.12 -7.05 -11.57
CA ILE A 88 1.26 -7.53 -11.39
C ILE A 88 1.69 -8.39 -12.58
N GLU A 89 0.87 -9.36 -12.98
CA GLU A 89 1.13 -10.25 -14.13
C GLU A 89 1.36 -9.48 -15.43
N ILE A 90 0.47 -8.52 -15.76
CA ILE A 90 0.64 -7.66 -16.95
C ILE A 90 1.97 -6.89 -16.93
N THR A 91 2.41 -6.48 -15.74
CA THR A 91 3.63 -5.69 -15.59
C THR A 91 4.87 -6.57 -15.62
N TYR A 92 4.77 -7.79 -15.10
CA TYR A 92 5.81 -8.81 -15.13
C TYR A 92 6.11 -9.24 -16.57
N ASP A 93 5.08 -9.51 -17.38
CA ASP A 93 5.22 -9.88 -18.80
C ASP A 93 5.95 -8.82 -19.65
N LYS A 94 6.04 -7.58 -19.17
CA LYS A 94 6.76 -6.48 -19.83
C LYS A 94 8.25 -6.42 -19.41
N ASN A 95 8.76 -7.43 -18.71
CA ASN A 95 10.12 -7.54 -18.15
C ASN A 95 10.53 -6.41 -17.17
N LYS A 96 9.60 -5.58 -16.69
CA LYS A 96 9.93 -4.47 -15.79
C LYS A 96 10.05 -4.86 -14.31
N LEU A 97 9.37 -5.93 -13.89
CA LEU A 97 9.41 -6.39 -12.49
C LEU A 97 10.55 -7.38 -12.19
N ASN A 98 11.12 -8.05 -13.21
CA ASN A 98 12.13 -9.09 -13.02
C ASN A 98 13.36 -8.61 -12.22
N HIS A 99 13.77 -7.36 -12.39
CA HIS A 99 14.93 -6.81 -11.68
C HIS A 99 14.68 -6.59 -10.18
N PHE A 100 13.44 -6.35 -9.77
CA PHE A 100 13.09 -6.07 -8.37
C PHE A 100 12.86 -7.33 -7.54
N PHE A 101 12.63 -8.46 -8.20
CA PHE A 101 12.31 -9.76 -7.61
C PHE A 101 13.24 -10.87 -8.12
N PRO A 102 14.58 -10.75 -7.92
CA PRO A 102 15.55 -11.71 -8.47
C PRO A 102 15.49 -13.10 -7.83
N LEU A 103 14.84 -13.23 -6.65
CA LEU A 103 14.69 -14.48 -5.91
C LEU A 103 13.31 -15.12 -6.11
N SER A 104 12.36 -14.42 -6.74
CA SER A 104 11.05 -14.98 -7.04
C SER A 104 11.22 -15.91 -8.25
N PHE A 105 10.93 -17.21 -8.05
CA PHE A 105 10.92 -18.20 -9.14
C PHE A 105 9.70 -17.95 -10.05
N GLY A 106 9.71 -16.89 -10.86
CA GLY A 106 8.61 -16.47 -11.74
C GLY A 106 7.92 -15.16 -11.33
N CYS A 107 6.64 -15.00 -11.70
CA CYS A 107 5.84 -13.80 -11.39
C CYS A 107 5.75 -13.59 -9.86
N PRO A 108 6.07 -12.40 -9.34
CA PRO A 108 6.06 -12.14 -7.91
C PRO A 108 4.65 -12.27 -7.33
N SER A 109 4.56 -12.75 -6.08
CA SER A 109 3.28 -12.95 -5.42
C SER A 109 2.61 -11.64 -5.03
N ASN A 110 1.29 -11.71 -4.85
CA ASN A 110 0.45 -10.56 -4.52
C ASN A 110 0.80 -9.85 -3.21
N SER A 111 1.42 -10.56 -2.27
CA SER A 111 1.90 -10.01 -1.00
C SER A 111 3.28 -9.39 -1.12
N GLU A 112 4.14 -9.89 -2.01
CA GLU A 112 5.53 -9.42 -2.13
C GLU A 112 5.61 -8.01 -2.69
N VAL A 113 4.77 -7.66 -3.68
CA VAL A 113 4.84 -6.36 -4.35
C VAL A 113 4.50 -5.19 -3.41
N PRO A 114 3.35 -5.17 -2.69
CA PRO A 114 3.04 -4.08 -1.77
C PRO A 114 4.04 -3.96 -0.61
N LEU A 115 4.51 -5.09 -0.07
CA LEU A 115 5.47 -5.09 1.05
C LEU A 115 6.86 -4.60 0.61
N LYS A 116 7.33 -4.99 -0.58
CA LYS A 116 8.60 -4.51 -1.14
C LYS A 116 8.54 -3.01 -1.43
N LEU A 117 7.40 -2.52 -1.94
CA LEU A 117 7.13 -1.11 -2.15
C LEU A 117 7.19 -0.33 -0.83
N SER A 118 6.46 -0.78 0.20
CA SER A 118 6.43 -0.14 1.52
C SER A 118 7.83 -0.01 2.16
N ARG A 119 8.66 -1.06 2.10
CA ARG A 119 10.05 -1.00 2.62
C ARG A 119 10.98 -0.05 1.88
N LYS A 120 10.62 0.40 0.68
CA LYS A 120 11.41 1.39 -0.08
C LYS A 120 11.12 2.83 0.40
N TYR A 121 10.06 3.03 1.16
CA TYR A 121 9.58 4.33 1.66
C TYR A 121 10.01 4.64 3.11
N ASP A 122 10.35 3.61 3.89
CA ASP A 122 10.85 3.71 5.26
C ASP A 122 12.32 4.19 5.28
#